data_AF-A0A963UG62-F1
#
_entry.id   AF-A0A963UG62-F1
#
_cell.length_a   1.000
_cell.length_b   1.000
_cell.length_c   1.000
_cell.angle_alpha   90.00
_cell.angle_beta   90.00
_cell.angle_gamma   90.00
#
_symmetry.space_group_name_H-M   'P 1'
#
loop_
_entity.id
_entity.type
_entity.pdbx_description
1 polymer ?
#
loop_
_entity_poly.entity_id
_entity_poly.type
_entity_poly.pdbx_seq_one_letter_code
_entity_poly.pdbx_strand_id
1 'polypeptide(L)' 'MPEVLITIGGRQFEVACQDGEEHFLRSAARMLDAEASVLVGQIGRMPEARML' A
#
# COMPACT_ATOMS: atom_id res chain seq x y z
N MET A 1 19.20 -5.04 -8.80
CA MET A 1 18.45 -4.51 -7.66
C MET A 1 17.10 -5.19 -7.70
N PRO A 2 16.75 -6.05 -6.74
CA PRO A 2 15.44 -6.69 -6.74
C PRO A 2 14.35 -5.65 -6.46
N GLU A 3 13.30 -5.67 -7.28
CA GLU A 3 12.09 -4.89 -7.07
C GLU A 3 11.10 -5.75 -6.29
N VAL A 4 10.56 -5.20 -5.21
CA VAL A 4 9.58 -5.87 -4.36
C VAL A 4 8.23 -5.23 -4.58
N LEU A 5 7.26 -6.04 -5.00
CA LEU A 5 5.86 -5.65 -5.08
C LEU A 5 5.23 -5.72 -3.68
N ILE A 6 4.77 -4.56 -3.20
CA ILE A 6 3.99 -4.45 -1.97
C ILE A 6 2.58 -3.92 -2.30
N THR A 7 1.59 -4.32 -1.52
CA THR A 7 0.22 -3.85 -1.65
C THR A 7 -0.15 -3.02 -0.42
N ILE A 8 -0.66 -1.81 -0.63
CA ILE A 8 -1.08 -0.88 0.42
C ILE A 8 -2.46 -0.33 0.03
N GLY A 9 -3.48 -0.60 0.84
CA GLY A 9 -4.84 -0.05 0.62
C GLY A 9 -5.44 -0.47 -0.72
N GLY A 10 -5.14 -1.68 -1.19
CA GLY A 10 -5.60 -2.21 -2.49
C GLY A 10 -4.83 -1.69 -3.70
N ARG A 11 -3.78 -0.89 -3.51
CA ARG A 11 -2.89 -0.41 -4.59
C ARG A 11 -1.55 -1.12 -4.54
N GLN A 12 -1.03 -1.50 -5.70
CA GLN A 12 0.29 -2.11 -5.82
C GLN A 12 1.38 -1.04 -6.00
N PHE A 13 2.49 -1.21 -5.30
CA PHE A 13 3.67 -0.36 -5.39
C PHE A 13 4.90 -1.24 -5.62
N GLU A 14 5.67 -0.93 -6.65
CA GLU A 14 7.00 -1.51 -6.87
C GLU A 14 8.03 -0.66 -6.14
N VAL A 15 8.74 -1.28 -5.21
CA VAL A 15 9.78 -0.61 -4.42
C VAL A 15 11.08 -1.34 -4.62
N ALA A 16 12.11 -0.62 -5.08
CA ALA A 16 13.46 -1.16 -5.15
C ALA A 16 14.02 -1.34 -3.73
N CYS A 17 14.42 -2.56 -3.39
CA CYS A 17 15.04 -2.85 -2.09
C CYS A 17 16.50 -3.26 -2.23
N GLN A 18 17.30 -2.99 -1.19
CA GLN A 18 18.62 -3.61 -1.07
C GLN A 18 18.52 -4.97 -0.35
N ASP A 19 19.52 -5.83 -0.56
CA ASP A 19 19.58 -7.15 0.06
C ASP A 19 19.54 -7.02 1.58
N GLY A 20 18.50 -7.58 2.21
CA GLY A 20 18.27 -7.53 3.66
C GLY A 20 17.20 -6.53 4.13
N GLU A 21 16.72 -5.63 3.27
CA GLU A 21 15.67 -4.66 3.62
C GLU A 21 14.24 -5.17 3.39
N GLU A 22 14.07 -6.34 2.75
CA GLU A 22 12.76 -6.95 2.48
C GLU A 22 11.87 -7.08 3.72
N HIS A 23 12.45 -7.47 4.86
CA HIS A 23 11.69 -7.64 6.10
C HIS A 23 11.16 -6.31 6.64
N PHE A 24 11.97 -5.25 6.49
CA PHE A 24 11.62 -3.90 6.90
C PHE A 24 10.52 -3.33 6.00
N LEU A 25 10.68 -3.48 4.69
CA LEU A 25 9.69 -3.08 3.68
C LEU A 25 8.35 -3.79 3.87
N ARG A 26 8.35 -5.10 4.12
CA ARG A 26 7.10 -5.85 4.40
C ARG A 26 6.43 -5.40 5.69
N SER A 27 7.20 -4.99 6.69
CA SER A 27 6.64 -4.52 7.97
C SER A 27 6.10 -3.09 7.86
N ALA A 28 6.82 -2.21 7.17
CA ALA A 28 6.34 -0.86 6.82
C ALA A 28 5.09 -0.92 5.93
N ALA A 29 5.09 -1.79 4.91
CA ALA A 29 3.93 -2.00 4.04
C ALA A 29 2.68 -2.42 4.83
N ARG A 30 2.82 -3.34 5.80
CA ARG A 30 1.70 -3.73 6.68
C ARG A 30 1.17 -2.59 7.54
N MET A 31 2.05 -1.74 8.05
CA MET A 31 1.66 -0.57 8.85
C MET A 31 0.88 0.43 8.00
N LEU A 32 1.43 0.76 6.82
CA LEU A 32 0.79 1.63 5.84
C LEU A 32 -0.54 1.05 5.34
N ASP A 33 -0.62 -0.26 5.13
CA ASP A 33 -1.85 -0.94 4.70
C ASP A 33 -2.95 -0.84 5.76
N ALA A 34 -2.61 -0.98 7.04
CA ALA A 34 -3.57 -0.82 8.12
C ALA A 34 -4.13 0.61 8.18
N GLU A 35 -3.28 1.63 8.05
CA GLU A 35 -3.70 3.04 8.02
C GLU A 35 -4.52 3.36 6.77
N ALA A 36 -4.08 2.87 5.60
CA ALA A 36 -4.78 3.05 4.33
C ALA A 36 -6.14 2.34 4.33
N SER A 37 -6.24 1.14 4.92
CA SER A 37 -7.49 0.39 5.03
C SER A 37 -8.52 1.11 5.90
N VAL A 38 -8.08 1.74 7.00
CA VAL A 38 -8.94 2.61 7.81
C VAL A 38 -9.42 3.83 7.01
N LEU A 39 -8.53 4.45 6.24
CA LEU A 39 -8.89 5.59 5.38
C LEU A 39 -9.85 5.20 4.26
N VAL A 40 -9.62 4.07 3.58
CA VAL A 40 -10.51 3.51 2.55
C VAL A 40 -11.88 3.14 3.14
N GLY A 41 -11.90 2.55 4.34
CA GLY A 41 -13.13 2.26 5.08
C GLY A 41 -13.92 3.51 5.45
N GLN A 42 -13.25 4.62 5.76
CA GLN A 42 -13.89 5.92 6.01
C GLN A 42 -14.32 6.64 4.72
N ILE A 43 -13.60 6.42 3.62
CA ILE A 43 -13.95 6.92 2.26
C ILE A 43 -15.11 6.11 1.64
N GLY A 44 -15.58 5.03 2.29
CA GLY A 44 -16.68 4.15 1.90
C GLY A 44 -18.08 4.78 1.69
N ARG A 45 -18.18 6.09 1.44
CA ARG A 45 -19.38 6.77 0.90
C ARG A 45 -19.12 7.70 -0.29
N MET A 46 -18.11 7.47 -1.13
CA MET A 46 -18.03 8.17 -2.41
C MET A 46 -18.02 7.16 -3.58
N PRO A 47 -19.17 6.94 -4.24
CA PRO A 47 -19.20 6.16 -5.47
C PRO A 47 -18.42 6.88 -6.57
N GLU A 48 -17.64 6.09 -7.29
CA GLU A 48 -16.67 6.41 -8.36
C GLU A 48 -17.22 7.28 -9.52
N ALA A 49 -18.53 7.53 -9.57
CA ALA A 49 -19.21 8.20 -10.68
C ALA A 49 -19.01 9.74 -10.75
N ARG A 50 -18.10 10.34 -9.97
CA ARG A 50 -18.01 11.81 -9.88
C ARG A 50 -16.61 12.44 -9.97
N MET A 51 -15.57 11.68 -10.29
CA MET A 51 -14.27 12.26 -10.65
C MET A 51 -13.96 12.03 -12.13
N LEU A 52 -14.75 12.68 -13.00
CA LEU A 52 -14.39 13.02 -14.38
C LEU A 52 -14.18 14.52 -14.46
#